data_AF-A0A1H7MCH3-F1
#
_entry.id   AF-A0A1H7MCH3-F1
#
_cell.length_a   1.000
_cell.length_b   1.000
_cell.length_c   1.000
_cell.angle_alpha   90.00
_cell.angle_beta   90.00
_cell.angle_gamma   90.00
#
_symmetry.space_group_name_H-M   'P 1'
#
loop_
_entity.id
_entity.type
_entity.pdbx_description
1 polymer ?
#
loop_
_entity_poly.entity_id
_entity_poly.type
_entity_poly.pdbx_seq_one_letter_code
_entity_poly.pdbx_strand_id
1 'polypeptide(L)'
;MRLSRRASWFLTAFGVWSIWIWVTFFKNLWADHEGLAFTHGDHGKPTAYFWIHALLALSSLVLGVVVGSLGVRSLRATRKITKPVEAAAGGDL
;
A
#
# COMPACT_ATOMS: atom_id res chain seq x y z
N MET A 1 18.15 8.61 9.95
CA MET A 1 17.84 9.78 9.07
C MET A 1 16.34 10.05 9.12
N ARG A 2 15.88 11.27 9.40
CA ARG A 2 14.44 11.59 9.41
C ARG A 2 13.96 11.79 7.98
N LEU A 3 12.92 11.06 7.58
CA LEU A 3 12.29 11.23 6.27
C LEU A 3 11.58 12.59 6.21
N SER A 4 11.74 13.32 5.10
CA SER A 4 11.06 14.62 4.95
C SER A 4 9.53 14.44 4.97
N ARG A 5 8.79 15.52 5.32
CA ARG A 5 7.33 15.49 5.35
C ARG A 5 6.73 15.17 3.97
N ARG A 6 7.38 15.65 2.89
CA ARG A 6 7.02 15.36 1.49
C ARG A 6 7.20 13.88 1.16
N ALA A 7 8.35 13.31 1.50
CA ALA A 7 8.63 11.89 1.27
C ALA A 7 7.67 10.98 2.07
N SER A 8 7.30 11.37 3.28
CA SER A 8 6.35 10.62 4.12
C SER A 8 4.95 10.56 3.51
N TRP A 9 4.47 11.68 2.97
CA TRP A 9 3.23 11.74 2.21
C TRP A 9 3.31 10.93 0.93
N PHE A 10 4.43 11.01 0.21
CA PHE A 10 4.66 10.21 -0.98
C PHE A 10 4.58 8.71 -0.68
N LEU A 11 5.25 8.21 0.35
CA LEU A 11 5.16 6.79 0.74
C LEU A 11 3.75 6.36 1.12
N THR A 12 3.02 7.23 1.82
CA THR A 12 1.63 6.96 2.20
C THR A 12 0.73 6.87 0.97
N ALA A 13 0.79 7.87 0.08
CA ALA A 13 0.01 7.90 -1.14
C ALA A 13 0.37 6.74 -2.08
N PHE A 14 1.66 6.44 -2.21
CA PHE A 14 2.16 5.31 -2.98
C PHE A 14 1.65 3.98 -2.43
N GLY A 15 1.63 3.80 -1.10
CA GLY A 15 1.07 2.60 -0.47
C GLY A 15 -0.42 2.44 -0.77
N VAL A 16 -1.21 3.52 -0.64
CA VAL A 16 -2.64 3.51 -0.96
C VAL A 16 -2.90 3.20 -2.44
N TRP A 17 -2.15 3.83 -3.34
CA TRP A 17 -2.23 3.58 -4.77
C TRP A 17 -1.85 2.14 -5.12
N SER A 18 -0.78 1.62 -4.52
CA SER A 18 -0.34 0.23 -4.70
C SER A 18 -1.45 -0.75 -4.29
N ILE A 19 -2.07 -0.54 -3.12
CA ILE A 19 -3.21 -1.35 -2.68
C ILE A 19 -4.34 -1.31 -3.71
N TRP A 20 -4.68 -0.12 -4.23
CA TRP A 20 -5.72 0.03 -5.24
C TRP A 20 -5.45 -0.78 -6.51
N ILE A 21 -4.23 -0.67 -7.06
CA ILE A 21 -3.80 -1.41 -8.26
C ILE A 21 -3.89 -2.91 -8.03
N TRP A 22 -3.29 -3.42 -6.96
CA TRP A 22 -3.18 -4.87 -6.74
C TRP A 22 -4.52 -5.52 -6.39
N VAL A 23 -5.39 -4.83 -5.64
CA VAL A 23 -6.76 -5.31 -5.39
C VAL A 23 -7.56 -5.36 -6.69
N THR A 24 -7.47 -4.31 -7.52
CA THR A 24 -8.18 -4.27 -8.81
C THR A 24 -7.68 -5.35 -9.76
N PHE A 25 -6.36 -5.52 -9.86
CA PHE A 25 -5.76 -6.58 -10.66
C PHE A 25 -6.19 -7.96 -10.18
N PHE A 26 -6.14 -8.24 -8.87
CA PHE A 26 -6.55 -9.53 -8.33
C PHE A 26 -8.03 -9.82 -8.58
N LYS A 27 -8.91 -8.81 -8.48
CA LYS A 27 -10.33 -8.95 -8.84
C LYS A 27 -10.51 -9.33 -10.32
N ASN A 28 -9.75 -8.69 -11.22
CA ASN A 28 -9.82 -8.99 -12.65
C ASN A 28 -9.23 -10.36 -12.99
N LEU A 29 -8.16 -10.76 -12.29
CA LEU A 29 -7.56 -12.09 -12.39
C LEU A 29 -8.57 -13.16 -11.95
N TRP A 30 -9.24 -12.95 -10.81
CA TRP A 30 -10.26 -13.87 -10.32
C TRP A 30 -11.49 -13.92 -11.22
N ALA A 31 -11.88 -12.81 -11.85
CA ALA A 31 -12.97 -12.75 -12.81
C ALA A 31 -12.60 -13.33 -14.20
N ASP A 32 -11.39 -13.88 -14.35
CA ASP A 32 -10.86 -14.43 -15.60
C ASP A 32 -10.97 -13.49 -16.80
N HIS A 33 -10.74 -12.19 -16.59
CA HIS A 33 -10.94 -11.18 -17.63
C HIS A 33 -10.10 -11.42 -18.91
N GLU A 34 -8.95 -12.08 -18.78
CA GLU A 34 -8.07 -12.45 -19.90
C GLU A 34 -8.34 -13.86 -20.44
N GLY A 35 -9.17 -14.67 -19.77
CA GLY A 35 -9.46 -16.07 -20.14
C GLY A 35 -8.28 -17.03 -19.93
N LEU A 36 -7.29 -16.65 -19.14
CA LEU A 36 -6.06 -17.41 -18.89
C LEU A 36 -5.98 -17.97 -17.46
N ALA A 37 -6.79 -17.45 -16.54
CA ALA A 37 -6.70 -17.79 -15.12
C ALA A 37 -7.27 -19.18 -14.85
N PHE A 38 -8.31 -19.58 -15.59
CA PHE A 38 -9.00 -20.84 -15.37
C PHE A 38 -9.16 -21.63 -16.65
N THR A 39 -9.09 -22.95 -16.54
CA THR A 39 -9.27 -23.82 -17.69
C THR A 39 -10.73 -23.82 -18.10
N HIS A 40 -11.05 -23.31 -19.29
CA HIS A 40 -12.44 -23.17 -19.79
C HIS A 40 -13.37 -22.35 -18.87
N GLY A 41 -12.82 -21.40 -18.09
CA GLY A 41 -13.59 -20.62 -17.13
C GLY A 41 -14.04 -21.39 -15.88
N ASP A 42 -13.58 -22.63 -15.70
CA ASP A 42 -13.86 -23.41 -14.49
C ASP A 42 -12.97 -22.97 -13.33
N HIS A 43 -13.54 -22.25 -12.36
CA HIS A 43 -12.84 -21.80 -11.15
C HIS A 43 -12.27 -22.94 -10.29
N GLY A 44 -12.71 -24.19 -10.50
CA GLY A 44 -12.12 -25.39 -9.88
C GLY A 44 -10.80 -25.83 -10.51
N LYS A 45 -10.39 -25.24 -11.64
CA LYS A 45 -9.21 -25.61 -12.41
C LYS A 45 -8.29 -24.40 -12.70
N PRO A 46 -7.66 -23.82 -11.67
CA PRO A 46 -6.73 -22.71 -11.83
C PRO A 46 -5.49 -23.13 -12.62
N THR A 47 -5.04 -22.27 -13.52
CA THR A 47 -3.85 -22.49 -14.34
C THR A 47 -2.57 -22.04 -13.60
N ALA A 48 -1.40 -22.36 -14.17
CA ALA A 48 -0.13 -21.81 -13.69
C ALA A 48 -0.10 -20.26 -13.80
N TYR A 49 -0.73 -19.70 -14.84
CA TYR A 49 -0.87 -18.25 -15.01
C TYR A 49 -1.58 -17.63 -13.81
N PHE A 50 -2.69 -18.22 -13.35
CA PHE A 50 -3.39 -17.76 -12.15
C PHE A 50 -2.49 -17.77 -10.92
N TRP A 51 -1.82 -18.89 -10.63
CA TRP A 51 -1.02 -19.01 -9.41
C TRP A 51 0.16 -18.04 -9.36
N ILE A 52 0.86 -17.88 -10.48
CA ILE A 52 1.99 -16.95 -10.57
C ILE A 52 1.51 -15.52 -10.32
N HIS A 53 0.45 -15.09 -11.01
CA HIS A 53 -0.06 -13.72 -10.90
C HIS A 53 -0.74 -13.46 -9.55
N ALA A 54 -1.45 -14.44 -8.99
CA ALA A 54 -2.04 -14.35 -7.67
C ALA A 54 -0.96 -14.17 -6.58
N LEU A 55 0.12 -14.95 -6.65
CA LEU A 55 1.23 -14.84 -5.71
C LEU A 55 1.97 -13.49 -5.86
N LEU A 56 2.21 -13.04 -7.09
CA LEU A 56 2.82 -11.75 -7.38
C LEU A 56 1.94 -10.59 -6.88
N ALA A 57 0.63 -10.64 -7.13
CA ALA A 57 -0.32 -9.64 -6.68
C ALA A 57 -0.40 -9.58 -5.15
N LEU A 58 -0.49 -10.74 -4.48
CA LEU A 58 -0.53 -10.81 -3.02
C LEU A 58 0.76 -10.28 -2.39
N SER A 59 1.92 -10.70 -2.89
CA SER A 59 3.22 -10.24 -2.41
C SER A 59 3.38 -8.73 -2.58
N SER A 60 2.99 -8.21 -3.74
CA SER A 60 3.09 -6.78 -4.04
C SER A 60 2.08 -5.95 -3.22
N LEU A 61 0.89 -6.49 -2.94
CA LEU A 61 -0.07 -5.88 -2.03
C LEU A 61 0.52 -5.75 -0.62
N VAL A 62 1.14 -6.81 -0.10
CA VAL A 62 1.81 -6.79 1.21
C VAL A 62 2.91 -5.72 1.24
N LEU A 63 3.74 -5.65 0.21
CA LEU A 63 4.77 -4.62 0.08
C LEU A 63 4.17 -3.20 0.08
N GLY A 64 3.06 -2.99 -0.64
CA GLY A 64 2.32 -1.73 -0.66
C GLY A 64 1.82 -1.32 0.73
N VAL A 65 1.24 -2.26 1.49
CA VAL A 65 0.79 -2.05 2.89
C VAL A 65 1.98 -1.69 3.79
N VAL A 66 3.10 -2.42 3.69
CA VAL A 66 4.30 -2.14 4.48
C VAL A 66 4.81 -0.73 4.20
N VAL A 67 4.99 -0.36 2.92
CA VAL A 67 5.45 0.98 2.52
C VAL A 67 4.48 2.07 2.98
N GLY A 68 3.18 1.89 2.77
CA GLY A 68 2.16 2.84 3.25
C GLY A 68 2.19 3.00 4.76
N SER A 69 2.36 1.91 5.51
CA SER A 69 2.46 1.94 6.97
C SER A 69 3.69 2.72 7.46
N LEU A 70 4.82 2.62 6.75
CA LEU A 70 6.03 3.39 7.05
C LEU A 70 5.80 4.89 6.83
N GLY A 71 5.11 5.27 5.74
CA GLY A 71 4.71 6.65 5.48
C GLY A 71 3.79 7.22 6.57
N VAL A 72 2.78 6.45 7.00
CA VAL A 72 1.87 6.88 8.08
C VAL A 72 2.63 7.01 9.41
N ARG A 73 3.52 6.07 9.72
CA ARG A 73 4.34 6.12 10.94
C ARG A 73 5.26 7.34 10.96
N SER A 74 5.89 7.70 9.84
CA SER A 74 6.75 8.88 9.77
C SER A 74 5.96 10.18 9.93
N LEU A 75 4.77 10.30 9.33
CA LEU A 75 3.87 11.46 9.53
C LEU A 75 3.45 11.62 10.99
N ARG A 76 3.09 10.52 11.67
CA ARG A 76 2.72 10.54 13.10
C ARG A 76 3.90 10.94 13.99
N ALA A 77 5.11 10.49 13.69
CA ALA A 77 6.32 10.83 14.44
C ALA A 77 6.67 12.32 14.31
N THR A 78 6.57 12.91 13.11
CA THR A 78 6.83 14.35 12.90
C THR A 78 5.85 15.22 13.68
N ARG A 79 4.57 14.84 13.75
CA ARG A 79 3.54 15.61 14.49
C ARG A 79 3.81 15.69 16.00
N LYS A 80 4.48 14.69 16.58
CA LYS A 80 4.88 14.69 18.00
C LYS A 80 6.03 15.66 18.31
N ILE A 81 6.87 15.99 17.32
CA ILE A 81 8.04 16.87 17.49
C ILE A 81 7.68 18.35 17.30
N THR A 82 6.59 18.68 16.59
CA THR A 82 6.15 20.08 16.43
C THR A 82 5.42 20.60 17.67
N LYS A 83 4.65 19.76 18.38
CA LYS A 83 3.89 20.15 19.58
C LYS A 83 4.68 20.76 20.76
N PRO A 84 5.95 20.38 21.04
CA PRO A 84 6.71 20.93 22.17
C PRO A 84 7.20 22.37 21.97
N VAL A 85 7.45 22.83 20.74
CA VAL A 85 8.03 24.16 20.48
C VAL A 85 6.99 25.27 20.66
N GLU A 86 5.74 25.01 20.29
CA GLU A 86 4.65 25.98 20.39
C GLU A 86 4.19 26.18 21.85
N ALA A 87 4.27 25.12 22.67
CA ALA A 87 3.98 25.18 24.10
C ALA A 87 5.07 25.91 24.91
N ALA A 88 6.31 25.95 24.43
CA ALA A 88 7.40 26.68 25.07
C ALA A 88 7.46 28.18 24.68
N ALA A 89 6.79 28.58 23.60
CA ALA A 89 6.81 29.95 23.09
C ALA A 89 5.61 30.81 23.53
N GLY A 90 4.60 30.22 24.17
CA GLY A 90 3.37 30.90 24.61
C GLY A 90 3.25 31.15 26.12
N GLY A 91 4.34 31.00 26.88
CA GLY A 91 4.34 31.02 28.35
C GLY A 91 4.68 32.37 29.00
N ASP A 92 5.13 33.37 28.25
CA ASP A 92 5.57 34.66 28.80
C ASP A 92 4.64 35.80 28.33
N LEU A 93 3.45 35.89 28.93
CA LEU A 93 2.63 37.10 29.00
C LEU A 93 2.09 37.26 30.42
#